data_AF-A0A940S5F5-F1
#
_entry.id   AF-A0A940S5F5-F1
#
_cell.length_a   1.000
_cell.length_b   1.000
_cell.length_c   1.000
_cell.angle_alpha   90.00
_cell.angle_beta   90.00
_cell.angle_gamma   90.00
#
_symmetry.space_group_name_H-M   'P 1'
#
loop_
_entity.id
_entity.type
_entity.pdbx_description
1 polymer ?
#
loop_
_entity_poly.entity_id
_entity_poly.type
_entity_poly.pdbx_seq_one_letter_code
_entity_poly.pdbx_strand_id
1 'polypeptide(L)' 'MSDPTYQPPYKPVSSTPYDQPDPARVGVTRMNPFEHFCAVCGAGAGFGFGGDFMRGEPGLWACMKHRAEVEQRWRRG' A
#
# COMPACT_ATOMS: atom_id res chain seq x y z
N MET A 1 -1.63 -5.73 30.44
CA MET A 1 -2.44 -6.74 29.73
C MET A 1 -3.31 -5.97 28.75
N SER A 2 -3.11 -6.12 27.45
CA SER A 2 -3.92 -5.44 26.43
C SER A 2 -5.26 -6.15 26.30
N ASP A 3 -6.36 -5.40 26.30
CA ASP A 3 -7.71 -5.93 26.12
C ASP A 3 -7.83 -6.62 24.74
N PRO A 4 -8.22 -7.91 24.66
CA PRO A 4 -8.32 -8.63 23.40
C PRO A 4 -9.43 -8.08 22.47
N THR A 5 -10.27 -7.16 22.96
CA THR A 5 -11.33 -6.51 22.20
C THR A 5 -10.98 -5.10 21.72
N TYR A 6 -9.83 -4.55 22.13
CA TYR A 6 -9.39 -3.23 21.67
C TYR A 6 -8.89 -3.32 20.23
N GLN A 7 -9.81 -3.14 19.28
CA GLN A 7 -9.48 -2.69 17.94
C GLN A 7 -9.58 -1.17 17.93
N PRO A 8 -8.46 -0.41 17.84
CA PRO A 8 -8.57 1.02 17.54
C PRO A 8 -9.40 1.16 16.25
N PRO A 9 -10.29 2.17 16.13
CA PRO A 9 -11.23 2.23 15.01
C PRO A 9 -10.43 2.29 13.71
N TYR A 10 -10.38 1.17 13.00
CA TYR A 10 -9.74 1.10 11.70
C TYR A 10 -10.47 2.07 10.78
N LYS A 11 -9.77 3.13 10.37
CA LYS A 11 -10.25 4.05 9.37
C LYS A 11 -9.52 3.77 8.06
N PRO A 12 -10.15 3.08 7.10
CA PRO A 12 -9.53 2.84 5.81
C PRO A 12 -9.18 4.18 5.15
N VAL A 13 -8.14 4.20 4.31
CA VAL A 13 -7.73 5.41 3.58
C VAL A 13 -8.90 6.00 2.78
N SER A 14 -9.78 5.12 2.29
CA SER A 14 -10.97 5.46 1.50
C SER A 14 -12.06 4.41 1.69
N SER A 15 -13.31 4.77 1.41
CA SER A 15 -14.44 3.85 1.34
C SER A 15 -14.51 3.04 0.05
N THR A 16 -13.71 3.40 -0.96
CA THR A 16 -13.66 2.67 -2.23
C THR A 16 -13.15 1.25 -2.01
N PRO A 17 -13.72 0.22 -2.68
CA PRO A 17 -13.27 -1.18 -2.54
C PRO A 17 -11.76 -1.35 -2.74
N TYR A 18 -11.16 -2.33 -2.03
CA TYR A 18 -9.71 -2.49 -1.96
C TYR A 18 -9.07 -2.63 -3.34
N ASP A 19 -9.65 -3.44 -4.22
CA ASP A 19 -9.16 -3.77 -5.57
C ASP A 19 -9.49 -2.71 -6.63
N GLN A 20 -10.30 -1.70 -6.30
CA GLN A 20 -10.69 -0.65 -7.24
C GLN A 20 -9.72 0.54 -7.21
N PRO A 21 -9.45 1.17 -8.38
CA PRO A 21 -8.65 2.39 -8.45
C PRO A 21 -9.19 3.51 -7.57
N ASP A 22 -8.30 4.28 -6.95
CA ASP A 22 -8.65 5.44 -6.15
C ASP A 22 -7.48 6.42 -6.03
N PRO A 23 -7.62 7.65 -6.55
CA PRO A 23 -6.60 8.68 -6.46
C PRO A 23 -6.11 8.97 -5.05
N ALA A 24 -6.98 8.88 -4.03
CA ALA A 24 -6.61 9.17 -2.63
C ALA A 24 -5.69 8.12 -2.02
N ARG A 25 -5.57 6.95 -2.67
CA ARG A 25 -4.77 5.81 -2.22
C ARG A 25 -3.45 5.66 -2.98
N VAL A 26 -3.21 6.45 -4.04
CA VAL A 26 -2.02 6.30 -4.89
C VAL A 26 -0.72 6.39 -4.09
N GLY A 27 0.05 5.29 -4.09
CA GLY A 27 1.34 5.18 -3.41
C GLY A 27 1.28 5.14 -1.88
N VAL A 28 0.08 5.11 -1.29
CA VAL A 28 -0.08 5.03 0.16
C VAL A 28 0.35 3.64 0.63
N THR A 29 1.23 3.62 1.64
CA THR A 29 1.58 2.44 2.43
C THR A 29 1.42 2.78 3.90
N ARG A 30 0.68 1.97 4.66
CA ARG A 30 0.50 2.10 6.10
C ARG A 30 0.96 0.82 6.77
N MET A 31 1.50 0.93 7.99
CA MET A 31 1.99 -0.22 8.74
C MET A 31 0.98 -0.79 9.75
N ASN A 32 -0.02 0.00 10.16
CA ASN A 32 -1.01 -0.44 11.15
C ASN A 32 -2.43 0.10 10.87
N PRO A 33 -3.35 -0.73 10.32
CA PRO A 33 -3.05 -2.03 9.73
C PRO A 33 -2.14 -1.89 8.50
N PHE A 34 -1.52 -3.00 8.10
CA PHE A 34 -0.67 -2.99 6.92
C PHE A 34 -1.51 -2.85 5.65
N GLU A 35 -1.54 -1.66 5.06
CA GLU A 35 -2.23 -1.35 3.81
C GLU A 35 -1.21 -0.92 2.76
N HIS A 36 -1.32 -1.41 1.53
CA HIS A 36 -0.40 -1.08 0.45
C HIS A 36 -1.17 -0.91 -0.84
N PHE A 37 -1.01 0.25 -1.47
CA PHE A 37 -1.77 0.64 -2.65
C PHE A 37 -0.85 0.97 -3.81
N CYS A 38 -1.36 0.73 -5.02
CA CYS A 38 -0.61 0.88 -6.25
C CYS A 38 -0.17 2.34 -6.44
N ALA A 39 1.12 2.54 -6.71
CA ALA A 39 1.73 3.84 -6.97
C ALA A 39 1.25 4.54 -8.26
N VAL A 40 0.40 3.88 -9.05
CA VAL A 40 -0.16 4.41 -10.30
C VAL A 40 -1.66 4.70 -10.15
N CYS A 41 -2.44 3.70 -9.74
CA CYS A 41 -3.91 3.82 -9.73
C CYS A 41 -4.56 3.76 -8.35
N GLY A 42 -3.80 3.51 -7.27
CA GLY A 42 -4.32 3.44 -5.90
C GLY A 42 -5.21 2.23 -5.58
N ALA A 43 -5.38 1.29 -6.52
CA ALA A 43 -5.94 -0.01 -6.20
C ALA A 43 -5.00 -0.80 -5.27
N GLY A 44 -5.55 -1.75 -4.52
CA GLY A 44 -4.81 -2.67 -3.68
C GLY A 44 -3.62 -3.26 -4.43
N ALA A 45 -2.44 -3.10 -3.83
CA ALA A 45 -1.22 -3.66 -4.40
C ALA A 45 -0.96 -5.06 -3.84
N GLY A 46 -0.14 -5.83 -4.54
CA GLY A 46 0.37 -7.11 -4.06
C GLY A 46 1.84 -7.33 -4.38
N PHE A 47 2.47 -6.39 -5.08
CA PHE A 47 3.87 -6.45 -5.49
C PHE A 47 4.61 -5.23 -4.93
N GLY A 48 5.59 -5.46 -4.06
CA GLY A 48 6.44 -4.42 -3.46
C GLY A 48 7.84 -4.40 -4.08
N PHE A 49 8.42 -3.20 -4.23
CA PHE A 49 9.73 -2.97 -4.82
C PHE A 49 10.54 -1.98 -3.96
N GLY A 50 11.76 -2.36 -3.59
CA GLY A 50 12.69 -1.47 -2.88
C GLY A 50 12.25 -1.02 -1.48
N GLY A 51 11.36 -1.78 -0.82
CA GLY A 51 10.99 -1.51 0.57
C GLY A 51 11.95 -2.18 1.55
N ASP A 52 12.29 -1.48 2.63
CA ASP A 52 12.95 -2.00 3.82
C ASP A 52 12.10 -1.65 5.05
N PHE A 53 11.18 -2.55 5.40
CA PHE A 53 10.29 -2.37 6.55
C PHE A 53 11.03 -2.33 7.88
N MET A 54 12.23 -2.90 7.97
CA MET A 54 13.07 -2.84 9.18
C MET A 54 13.68 -1.45 9.36
N ARG A 55 13.92 -0.73 8.27
CA ARG A 55 14.43 0.66 8.26
C ARG A 55 13.32 1.70 8.11
N GLY A 56 12.06 1.27 8.01
CA GLY A 56 10.91 2.16 7.85
C GLY A 56 10.75 2.73 6.43
N GLU A 57 11.37 2.10 5.43
CA GLU A 57 11.27 2.48 4.02
C GLU A 57 10.14 1.68 3.36
N PRO A 58 8.98 2.29 3.07
CA PRO A 58 7.78 1.55 2.67
C PRO A 58 7.87 0.91 1.27
N GLY A 59 8.87 1.29 0.44
CA GLY A 59 9.00 0.84 -0.94
C GLY A 59 7.91 1.37 -1.88
N LEU A 60 7.99 1.00 -3.16
CA LEU A 60 6.92 1.23 -4.13
C LEU A 60 6.05 -0.02 -4.24
N TRP A 61 4.73 0.18 -4.34
CA TRP A 61 3.76 -0.90 -4.41
C TRP A 61 2.97 -0.87 -5.72
N ALA A 62 2.62 -2.04 -6.25
CA ALA A 62 1.91 -2.18 -7.52
C ALA A 62 0.80 -3.22 -7.47
N CYS A 63 -0.32 -2.93 -8.15
CA CYS A 63 -1.30 -3.93 -8.52
C CYS A 63 -0.81 -4.73 -9.74
N MET A 64 -1.48 -5.83 -10.08
CA MET A 64 -1.08 -6.69 -11.20
C MET A 64 -0.96 -5.91 -12.53
N LYS A 65 -1.91 -5.01 -12.81
CA LYS A 65 -1.94 -4.23 -14.05
C LYS A 65 -0.73 -3.30 -14.22
N HIS A 66 -0.24 -2.71 -13.13
CA HIS A 66 0.85 -1.72 -13.17
C HIS A 66 2.17 -2.27 -12.62
N ARG A 67 2.28 -3.58 -12.40
CA ARG A 67 3.49 -4.22 -11.85
C ARG A 67 4.74 -3.82 -12.63
N ALA A 68 4.73 -3.99 -13.95
CA ALA A 68 5.90 -3.75 -14.80
C ALA A 68 6.30 -2.26 -14.81
N GLU A 69 5.33 -1.34 -14.80
CA GLU A 69 5.57 0.10 -14.77
C GLU A 69 6.24 0.53 -13.45
N VAL A 70 5.70 0.08 -12.33
CA VAL A 70 6.23 0.41 -11.01
C VAL A 70 7.61 -0.22 -10.79
N GLU A 71 7.81 -1.46 -11.24
CA GLU A 71 9.13 -2.11 -11.19
C GLU A 71 10.18 -1.33 -12.00
N GLN A 72 9.83 -0.90 -13.22
CA GLN A 72 10.72 -0.06 -14.02
C GLN A 72 11.01 1.28 -13.37
N ARG A 73 10.00 1.91 -12.75
CA ARG A 73 10.17 3.16 -12.02
C ARG A 73 11.13 2.99 -10.85
N TRP A 74 11.00 1.91 -10.08
CA TRP A 74 11.91 1.59 -8.99
C TRP A 74 13.35 1.42 -9.47
N ARG A 75 13.59 0.68 -10.56
CA ARG A 75 14.94 0.46 -11.10
C ARG A 75 15.64 1.70 -11.65
N ARG A 76 14.88 2.77 -11.94
CA ARG A 76 15.41 4.04 -12.49
C ARG A 76 15.73 5.08 -11.42
N GLY A 77 15.21 4.91 -10.20
CA GLY A 77 15.52 5.74 -9.05
C GLY A 77 16.77 5.25 -8.35
#